data_AF-A0AAV6Z2J7-F1
#
_entry.id   AF-A0AAV6Z2J7-F1
#
_cell.length_a   1.000
_cell.length_b   1.000
_cell.length_c   1.000
_cell.angle_alpha   90.00
_cell.angle_beta   90.00
_cell.angle_gamma   90.00
#
_symmetry.space_group_name_H-M   'P 1'
#
loop_
_entity.id
_entity.type
_entity.pdbx_description
1 polymer ?
#
loop_
_entity_poly.entity_id
_entity_poly.type
_entity_poly.pdbx_seq_one_letter_code
_entity_poly.pdbx_strand_id
1 'polypeptide(L)'
;MPVRTEACSTASGSASLIPPPPINTQQPGVATTLLYSGSKFRGHQKSKGNSYDVEVVLQHVDMENAYLCGYLKIKGLTEEYPTLTTFFEGEIISRKHPFLTRKWDADEDVDRKHWGKFQAFYQYAKTFNSDDFGFEELKAGDYVFMRWKVRYL
;
A
#
# COMPACT_ATOMS: atom_id res chain seq x y z
N MET A 1 0.25 -5.60 -0.40
CA MET A 1 -0.66 -4.99 0.60
C MET A 1 -1.56 -3.99 -0.10
N PRO A 2 -2.89 -4.06 0.07
CA PRO A 2 -3.81 -3.00 -0.35
C PRO A 2 -3.86 -1.87 0.70
N VAL A 3 -3.92 -0.62 0.24
CA VAL A 3 -4.14 0.56 1.08
C VAL A 3 -5.40 1.27 0.57
N ARG A 4 -6.27 1.74 1.47
CA ARG A 4 -7.45 2.51 1.08
C ARG A 4 -7.03 3.87 0.52
N THR A 5 -7.68 4.30 -0.55
CA THR A 5 -7.48 5.62 -1.16
C THR A 5 -8.01 6.74 -0.26
N GLU A 6 -9.04 6.47 0.54
CA GLU A 6 -9.65 7.41 1.48
C GLU A 6 -9.33 7.09 2.95
N ALA A 7 -9.24 8.15 3.77
CA ALA A 7 -9.19 8.01 5.22
C ALA A 7 -10.54 7.49 5.73
N CYS A 8 -10.54 6.37 6.45
CA CYS A 8 -11.71 5.89 7.15
C CYS A 8 -12.13 6.95 8.19
N SER A 9 -13.12 7.78 7.88
CA SER A 9 -13.77 8.66 8.84
C SER A 9 -14.67 7.84 9.77
N THR A 10 -14.07 7.01 10.63
CA THR A 10 -14.75 6.53 11.84
C THR A 10 -14.60 7.59 12.92
N ALA A 11 -15.30 8.70 12.71
CA ALA A 11 -15.78 9.57 13.76
C ALA A 11 -17.16 10.04 13.28
N SER A 12 -18.21 9.57 13.95
CA SER A 12 -19.52 10.20 13.96
C SER A 12 -19.33 11.64 14.47
N GLY A 13 -19.09 12.53 13.54
CA GLY A 13 -18.72 13.92 13.77
C GLY A 13 -18.13 14.44 12.48
N SER A 14 -18.96 15.13 11.71
CA SER A 14 -18.57 15.88 10.52
C SER A 14 -17.38 16.79 10.83
N ALA A 15 -16.17 16.31 10.60
CA ALA A 15 -14.97 17.14 10.59
C ALA A 15 -14.96 17.92 9.28
N SER A 16 -15.88 18.89 9.18
CA SER A 16 -15.78 19.95 8.18
C SER A 16 -14.56 20.78 8.59
N LEU A 17 -13.54 20.84 7.74
CA LEU A 17 -12.49 21.84 7.92
C LEU A 17 -13.16 23.21 7.98
N ILE A 18 -12.88 23.98 9.02
CA ILE A 18 -13.34 25.37 9.17
C ILE A 18 -12.11 26.26 9.02
N PRO A 19 -12.05 27.12 7.98
CA PRO A 19 -13.03 27.27 6.89
C PRO A 19 -13.00 26.09 5.90
N PRO A 20 -14.10 25.84 5.17
CA PRO A 20 -14.14 24.81 4.15
C PRO A 20 -13.10 25.11 3.06
N PRO A 21 -12.49 24.07 2.47
CA PRO A 21 -11.58 24.27 1.35
C PRO A 21 -12.34 24.99 0.22
N PRO A 22 -11.73 25.99 -0.44
CA PRO A 22 -12.36 26.70 -1.55
C PRO A 22 -12.84 25.72 -2.62
N ILE A 23 -14.00 25.99 -3.22
CA ILE A 23 -14.77 25.15 -4.17
C ILE A 23 -13.97 24.69 -5.42
N ASN A 24 -12.68 25.05 -5.55
CA ASN A 24 -11.82 24.63 -6.65
C ASN A 24 -10.34 24.48 -6.26
N THR A 25 -10.02 23.97 -5.06
CA THR A 25 -8.62 23.68 -4.68
C THR A 25 -8.18 22.31 -5.19
N GLN A 26 -7.88 22.20 -6.49
CA GLN A 26 -6.69 21.43 -6.86
C GLN A 26 -5.46 22.31 -6.60
N GLN A 27 -5.19 22.61 -5.33
CA GLN A 27 -3.94 23.27 -4.96
C GLN A 27 -2.81 22.23 -5.10
N PRO A 28 -1.79 22.49 -5.92
CA PRO A 28 -0.61 21.64 -5.97
C PRO A 28 -0.04 21.49 -4.55
N GLY A 29 0.00 20.25 -4.04
CA GLY A 29 0.53 19.94 -2.71
C GLY A 29 -0.49 19.54 -1.65
N VAL A 30 -1.80 19.63 -1.91
CA VAL A 30 -2.80 19.04 -1.00
C VAL A 30 -2.97 17.56 -1.37
N ALA A 31 -2.48 16.66 -0.52
CA ALA A 31 -2.66 15.23 -0.71
C ALA A 31 -4.14 14.87 -0.56
N THR A 32 -4.78 14.44 -1.64
CA THR A 32 -6.18 13.99 -1.66
C THR A 32 -6.33 12.55 -1.18
N THR A 33 -5.23 11.85 -0.96
CA THR A 33 -5.18 10.46 -0.47
C THR A 33 -4.21 10.34 0.69
N LEU A 34 -4.29 9.23 1.44
CA LEU A 34 -3.30 8.93 2.49
C LEU A 34 -1.96 8.44 1.93
N LEU A 35 -1.88 8.16 0.62
CA LEU A 35 -0.70 7.62 -0.04
C LEU A 35 0.09 8.75 -0.73
N TYR A 36 0.95 9.43 0.05
CA TYR A 36 1.79 10.53 -0.43
C TYR A 36 3.20 10.49 0.19
N SER A 37 4.15 11.18 -0.45
CA SER A 37 5.52 11.31 0.04
C SER A 37 5.56 12.01 1.39
N GLY A 38 6.16 11.38 2.40
CA GLY A 38 6.20 11.81 3.80
C GLY A 38 5.11 11.19 4.67
N SER A 39 4.12 10.50 4.09
CA SER A 39 3.09 9.80 4.88
C SER A 39 3.69 8.73 5.79
N LYS A 40 3.08 8.58 6.96
CA LYS A 40 3.59 7.75 8.05
C LYS A 40 2.51 6.81 8.57
N PHE A 41 2.85 5.53 8.63
CA PHE A 41 1.96 4.47 9.07
C PHE A 41 2.57 3.76 10.27
N ARG A 42 1.73 3.38 11.22
CA ARG A 42 2.11 2.59 12.39
C ARG A 42 1.17 1.40 12.53
N GLY A 43 1.72 0.28 12.96
CA GLY A 43 0.95 -0.94 13.16
C GLY A 43 1.84 -2.06 13.68
N HIS A 44 1.43 -3.29 13.40
CA HIS A 44 2.10 -4.47 13.90
C HIS A 44 2.30 -5.50 12.79
N GLN A 45 3.47 -6.14 12.76
CA GLN A 45 3.69 -7.36 12.00
C GLN A 45 3.51 -8.56 12.94
N LYS A 46 2.63 -9.48 12.57
CA LYS A 46 2.30 -10.66 13.39
C LYS A 46 2.81 -11.95 12.74
N SER A 47 3.43 -12.81 13.54
CA SER A 47 3.73 -14.20 13.17
C SER A 47 3.05 -15.16 14.15
N LYS A 48 3.31 -16.47 14.05
CA LYS A 48 2.73 -17.46 14.99
C LYS A 48 3.31 -17.24 16.39
N GLY A 49 2.62 -16.45 17.20
CA GLY A 49 2.95 -16.20 18.61
C GLY A 49 3.66 -14.87 18.91
N ASN A 50 4.16 -14.16 17.88
CA ASN A 50 4.87 -12.89 18.07
C ASN A 50 4.16 -11.72 17.37
N SER A 51 4.31 -10.52 17.94
CA SER A 51 3.80 -9.27 17.39
C SER A 51 4.87 -8.21 17.54
N TYR A 52 5.26 -7.57 16.43
CA TYR A 52 6.32 -6.58 16.39
C TYR A 52 5.77 -5.22 16.00
N ASP A 53 6.16 -4.17 16.72
CA ASP A 53 5.83 -2.79 16.34
C ASP A 53 6.52 -2.44 15.03
N VAL A 54 5.73 -1.92 14.09
CA VAL A 54 6.21 -1.48 12.78
C VAL A 54 5.81 -0.03 12.53
N GLU A 55 6.78 0.74 12.02
CA GLU A 55 6.58 2.09 11.52
C GLU A 55 7.07 2.16 10.08
N VAL A 56 6.22 2.66 9.18
CA VAL A 56 6.54 2.86 7.77
C VAL A 56 6.49 4.34 7.46
N VAL A 57 7.50 4.82 6.74
CA VAL A 57 7.53 6.17 6.18
C VAL A 57 7.72 6.05 4.67
N LEU A 58 6.77 6.57 3.90
CA LEU A 58 6.91 6.64 2.45
C LEU A 58 7.78 7.85 2.12
N GLN A 59 8.93 7.64 1.48
CA GLN A 59 9.83 8.73 1.11
C GLN A 59 9.44 9.36 -0.22
N HIS A 60 9.08 8.52 -1.18
CA HIS A 60 8.66 8.97 -2.50
C HIS A 60 7.51 8.10 -3.00
N VAL A 61 6.46 8.74 -3.52
CA VAL A 61 5.32 8.10 -4.15
C VAL A 61 5.13 8.72 -5.53
N ASP A 62 5.18 7.88 -6.56
CA ASP A 62 4.95 8.24 -7.95
C ASP A 62 3.87 7.31 -8.54
N MET A 63 2.63 7.81 -8.53
CA MET A 63 1.48 7.07 -9.02
C MET A 63 1.52 6.88 -10.55
N GLU A 64 2.17 7.78 -11.29
CA GLU A 64 2.25 7.72 -12.76
C GLU A 64 3.22 6.62 -13.19
N ASN A 65 4.38 6.55 -12.54
CA ASN A 65 5.36 5.50 -12.78
C ASN A 65 5.06 4.20 -12.02
N ALA A 66 3.95 4.13 -11.29
CA ALA A 66 3.51 3.02 -10.48
C ALA A 66 4.58 2.56 -9.47
N TYR A 67 5.24 3.53 -8.84
CA TYR A 67 6.39 3.35 -7.97
C TYR A 67 6.19 4.02 -6.62
N LEU A 68 6.76 3.44 -5.57
CA LEU A 68 7.03 4.15 -4.34
C LEU A 68 8.28 3.59 -3.66
N CYS A 69 8.83 4.33 -2.71
CA CYS A 69 9.87 3.80 -1.83
C CYS A 69 9.74 4.39 -0.44
N GLY A 70 10.40 3.76 0.52
CA GLY A 70 10.31 4.19 1.91
C GLY A 70 11.16 3.37 2.86
N TYR A 71 10.98 3.67 4.13
CA TYR A 71 11.63 2.94 5.21
C TYR A 71 10.60 2.16 6.00
N LEU A 72 10.91 0.89 6.28
CA LEU A 72 10.19 0.03 7.20
C LEU A 72 11.06 -0.18 8.42
N LYS A 73 10.59 0.31 9.56
CA LYS A 73 11.22 0.14 10.86
C LYS A 73 10.44 -0.88 11.68
N ILE A 74 11.10 -1.94 12.13
CA ILE A 74 10.55 -3.00 12.97
C ILE A 74 11.29 -3.05 14.31
N LYS A 75 10.56 -3.22 15.42
CA LYS A 75 11.13 -3.32 16.75
C LYS A 75 11.03 -4.74 17.31
N GLY A 76 12.05 -5.15 18.06
CA GLY A 76 12.05 -6.40 18.83
C GLY A 76 12.16 -7.67 17.97
N LEU A 77 12.63 -7.56 16.73
CA LEU A 77 12.79 -8.74 15.86
C LEU A 77 13.94 -9.66 16.32
N THR A 78 14.99 -9.07 16.88
CA THR A 78 16.17 -9.77 17.43
C THR A 78 16.63 -9.07 18.69
N GLU A 79 17.30 -9.78 19.61
CA GLU A 79 17.87 -9.18 20.83
C GLU A 79 19.05 -8.24 20.52
N GLU A 80 19.87 -8.61 19.54
CA GLU A 80 21.06 -7.84 19.12
C GLU A 80 20.69 -6.51 18.45
N TYR A 81 19.66 -6.53 17.59
CA TYR A 81 19.14 -5.36 16.90
C TYR A 81 17.70 -5.09 17.35
N PRO A 82 17.50 -4.35 18.47
CA PRO A 82 16.18 -4.08 19.02
C PRO A 82 15.32 -3.22 18.09
N THR A 83 15.95 -2.53 17.13
CA THR A 83 15.28 -1.81 16.06
C THR A 83 16.03 -2.03 14.75
N LEU A 84 15.34 -2.56 13.75
CA LEU A 84 15.86 -2.72 12.40
C LEU A 84 15.09 -1.78 11.48
N THR A 85 15.81 -1.00 10.69
CA THR A 85 15.23 -0.13 9.65
C THR A 85 15.71 -0.64 8.32
N THR A 86 14.79 -0.84 7.37
CA THR A 86 15.11 -1.32 6.03
C THR A 86 14.56 -0.36 5.01
N PHE A 87 15.30 -0.15 3.92
CA PHE A 87 14.80 0.55 2.75
C PHE A 87 14.07 -0.44 1.84
N PHE A 88 12.90 -0.04 1.35
CA PHE A 88 12.14 -0.83 0.38
C PHE A 88 11.76 0.00 -0.85
N GLU A 89 11.65 -0.70 -1.96
CA GLU A 89 10.98 -0.20 -3.16
C GLU A 89 9.66 -0.94 -3.34
N GLY A 90 8.65 -0.22 -3.83
CA GLY A 90 7.29 -0.71 -3.99
C GLY A 90 6.81 -0.55 -5.42
N GLU A 91 6.09 -1.56 -5.88
CA GLU A 91 5.37 -1.56 -7.16
C GLU A 91 3.89 -1.39 -6.88
N ILE A 92 3.28 -0.41 -7.51
CA ILE A 92 1.83 -0.20 -7.49
C ILE A 92 1.21 -1.06 -8.59
N ILE A 93 0.22 -1.88 -8.24
CA ILE A 93 -0.43 -2.76 -9.20
C ILE A 93 -1.12 -1.93 -10.27
N SER A 94 -0.75 -2.17 -11.52
CA SER A 94 -1.12 -1.40 -12.70
C SER A 94 -0.81 -2.20 -13.96
N ARG A 95 -1.07 -1.66 -15.15
CA ARG A 95 -0.63 -2.29 -16.42
C ARG A 95 0.87 -2.57 -16.46
N LYS A 96 1.69 -1.70 -15.84
CA LYS A 96 3.15 -1.83 -15.75
C LYS A 96 3.57 -2.95 -14.79
N HIS A 97 2.79 -3.14 -13.73
CA HIS A 97 3.07 -4.12 -12.67
C HIS A 97 1.79 -4.93 -12.39
N PRO A 98 1.46 -5.94 -13.21
CA PRO A 98 0.20 -6.70 -13.06
C PRO A 98 0.15 -7.49 -11.75
N PHE A 99 -1.01 -8.06 -11.43
CA PHE A 99 -1.16 -8.90 -10.22
C PHE A 99 -0.25 -10.13 -10.23
N LEU A 100 -0.02 -10.73 -11.40
CA LEU A 100 0.96 -11.80 -11.60
C LEU A 100 2.37 -11.25 -11.39
N THR A 101 3.06 -11.76 -10.37
CA THR A 101 4.35 -11.25 -9.92
C THR A 101 5.48 -11.66 -10.87
N ARG A 102 5.53 -12.93 -11.30
CA ARG A 102 6.49 -13.48 -12.28
C ARG A 102 7.97 -13.27 -11.92
N LYS A 103 8.27 -13.09 -10.63
CA LYS A 103 9.61 -12.91 -10.03
C LYS A 103 9.52 -13.20 -8.53
N TRP A 104 10.66 -13.16 -7.84
CA TRP A 104 10.74 -13.38 -6.38
C TRP A 104 10.11 -14.70 -5.92
N ASP A 105 10.27 -15.75 -6.74
CA ASP A 105 9.75 -17.09 -6.50
C ASP A 105 8.22 -17.15 -6.27
N ALA A 106 7.49 -16.18 -6.82
CA ALA A 106 6.02 -16.13 -6.81
C ALA A 106 5.44 -16.52 -8.17
N ASP A 107 4.84 -17.70 -8.22
CA ASP A 107 3.99 -18.17 -9.32
C ASP A 107 2.53 -17.74 -9.14
N GLU A 108 1.66 -18.11 -10.09
CA GLU A 108 0.24 -17.77 -10.06
C GLU A 108 -0.47 -18.32 -8.79
N ASP A 109 -0.12 -19.52 -8.35
CA ASP A 109 -0.72 -20.13 -7.16
C ASP A 109 -0.33 -19.38 -5.89
N VAL A 110 0.93 -18.97 -5.79
CA VAL A 110 1.43 -18.10 -4.72
C VAL A 110 0.70 -16.76 -4.74
N ASP A 111 0.58 -16.11 -5.91
CA ASP A 111 -0.14 -14.84 -6.05
C ASP A 111 -1.61 -14.99 -5.63
N ARG A 112 -2.31 -16.03 -6.11
CA ARG A 112 -3.70 -16.31 -5.76
C ARG A 112 -3.89 -16.50 -4.25
N LYS A 113 -3.00 -17.26 -3.61
CA LYS A 113 -3.02 -17.50 -2.15
C LYS A 113 -2.78 -16.24 -1.33
N HIS A 114 -1.97 -15.31 -1.82
CA HIS A 114 -1.64 -14.08 -1.08
C HIS A 114 -2.65 -12.97 -1.33
N TRP A 115 -2.99 -12.69 -2.59
CA TRP A 115 -4.00 -11.69 -2.93
C TRP A 115 -5.39 -12.08 -2.41
N GLY A 116 -5.71 -13.37 -2.44
CA GLY A 116 -6.96 -13.92 -1.89
C GLY A 116 -7.14 -13.75 -0.37
N LYS A 117 -6.14 -13.26 0.37
CA LYS A 117 -6.30 -12.89 1.79
C LYS A 117 -6.99 -11.54 1.97
N PHE A 118 -7.11 -10.74 0.91
CA PHE A 118 -7.71 -9.41 0.97
C PHE A 118 -9.13 -9.44 0.40
N GLN A 119 -10.12 -9.06 1.20
CA GLN A 119 -11.52 -8.97 0.73
C GLN A 119 -11.67 -8.03 -0.48
N ALA A 120 -10.90 -6.93 -0.51
CA ALA A 120 -10.87 -6.00 -1.64
C ALA A 120 -10.45 -6.65 -2.97
N PHE A 121 -9.75 -7.80 -2.93
CA PHE A 121 -9.31 -8.51 -4.12
C PHE A 121 -10.40 -9.45 -4.70
N TYR A 122 -11.47 -9.75 -3.96
CA TYR A 122 -12.42 -10.80 -4.36
C TYR A 122 -13.10 -10.52 -5.71
N GLN A 123 -13.35 -9.26 -6.02
CA GLN A 123 -13.89 -8.84 -7.31
C GLN A 123 -12.96 -9.11 -8.50
N TYR A 124 -11.65 -9.19 -8.25
CA TYR A 124 -10.62 -9.43 -9.28
C TYR A 124 -10.15 -10.88 -9.31
N ALA A 125 -10.50 -11.72 -8.32
CA ALA A 125 -9.93 -13.05 -8.13
C ALA A 125 -10.13 -14.02 -9.33
N LYS A 126 -11.16 -13.78 -10.15
CA LYS A 126 -11.44 -14.56 -11.36
C LYS A 126 -10.76 -14.03 -12.62
N THR A 127 -10.36 -12.76 -12.64
CA THR A 127 -9.91 -12.04 -13.85
C THR A 127 -8.50 -11.49 -13.73
N PHE A 128 -7.84 -11.54 -12.56
CA PHE A 128 -6.53 -10.91 -12.34
C PHE A 128 -5.40 -11.45 -13.24
N ASN A 129 -5.56 -12.64 -13.80
CA ASN A 129 -4.62 -13.29 -14.73
C ASN A 129 -5.08 -13.20 -16.20
N SER A 130 -6.19 -12.50 -16.49
CA SER A 130 -6.67 -12.27 -17.84
C SER A 130 -5.87 -11.17 -18.53
N ASP A 131 -5.60 -11.33 -19.82
CA ASP A 131 -4.94 -10.32 -20.65
C ASP A 131 -5.79 -9.04 -20.79
N ASP A 132 -7.12 -9.16 -20.67
CA ASP A 132 -8.08 -8.06 -20.76
C ASP A 132 -8.45 -7.46 -19.40
N PHE A 133 -7.60 -7.63 -18.37
CA PHE A 133 -7.89 -7.11 -17.04
C PHE A 133 -8.10 -5.58 -17.05
N GLY A 134 -9.25 -5.15 -16.51
CA GLY A 134 -9.67 -3.75 -16.45
C GLY A 134 -8.89 -2.91 -15.43
N PHE A 135 -7.64 -2.53 -15.74
CA PHE A 135 -6.81 -1.69 -14.86
C PHE A 135 -7.39 -0.29 -14.58
N GLU A 136 -8.26 0.23 -15.46
CA GLU A 136 -8.94 1.51 -15.20
C GLU A 136 -9.97 1.38 -14.06
N GLU A 137 -10.68 0.26 -13.98
CA GLU A 137 -11.58 -0.03 -12.86
C GLU A 137 -10.81 -0.19 -11.54
N LEU A 138 -9.62 -0.80 -11.61
CA LEU A 138 -8.72 -0.87 -10.45
C LEU A 138 -8.28 0.52 -9.98
N LYS A 139 -7.94 1.41 -10.91
CA LYS A 139 -7.50 2.79 -10.62
C LYS A 139 -8.63 3.65 -10.04
N ALA A 140 -9.86 3.42 -10.45
CA ALA A 140 -11.05 4.12 -9.94
C ALA A 140 -11.56 3.56 -8.60
N GLY A 141 -11.07 2.40 -8.16
CA GLY A 141 -11.51 1.74 -6.94
C GLY A 141 -10.93 2.33 -5.64
N ASP A 142 -11.47 1.86 -4.52
CA ASP A 142 -11.14 2.38 -3.18
C ASP A 142 -9.80 1.86 -2.63
N TYR A 143 -9.09 0.98 -3.34
CA TYR A 143 -7.92 0.27 -2.84
C TYR A 143 -6.76 0.31 -3.84
N VAL A 144 -5.59 0.69 -3.35
CA VAL A 144 -4.32 0.62 -4.07
C VAL A 144 -3.57 -0.64 -3.65
N PHE A 145 -3.43 -1.61 -4.55
CA PHE A 145 -2.65 -2.81 -4.31
C PHE A 145 -1.18 -2.54 -4.61
N MET A 146 -0.29 -3.04 -3.74
CA MET A 146 1.16 -2.86 -3.91
C MET A 146 1.96 -4.10 -3.51
N ARG A 147 3.15 -4.27 -4.10
CA ARG A 147 4.18 -5.22 -3.63
C ARG A 147 5.40 -4.44 -3.17
N TRP A 148 5.92 -4.72 -1.98
CA TRP A 148 7.09 -4.03 -1.43
C TRP A 148 8.24 -5.01 -1.29
N LYS A 149 9.41 -4.63 -1.82
CA LYS A 149 10.64 -5.43 -1.77
C LYS A 149 11.71 -4.66 -1.03
N VAL A 150 12.14 -5.23 0.11
CA VAL A 150 13.30 -4.75 0.87
C VAL A 150 14.56 -4.89 0.02
N ARG A 151 15.39 -3.83 0.02
CA ARG A 151 16.67 -3.75 -0.70
C ARG A 151 17.87 -3.90 0.24
N TYR A 152 17.95 -3.08 1.28
CA TYR A 152 19.07 -3.05 2.22
C TYR A 152 18.64 -2.55 3.61
N LEU A 153 19.52 -2.80 4.59
CA LEU A 153 19.46 -2.32 5.97
C LEU A 153 20.15 -0.95 6.09
#